data_AF-K1RG09-F1
#
_entry.id   AF-K1RG09-F1
#
_cell.length_a   1.000
_cell.length_b   1.000
_cell.length_c   1.000
_cell.angle_alpha   90.00
_cell.angle_beta   90.00
_cell.angle_gamma   90.00
#
_symmetry.space_group_name_H-M   'P 1'
#
loop_
_entity.id
_entity.type
_entity.pdbx_description
1 polymer ?
#
loop_
_entity_poly.entity_id
_entity_poly.type
_entity_poly.pdbx_seq_one_letter_code
_entity_poly.pdbx_strand_id
1 'polypeptide(L)'
;MKSVNVANNLLSESSGFSCSDNAVLTDWNVSNNNLKYVYLHSTPMLENYNVSGNPLVELTLFGAGYGTALKTLDASNTALSSLDISGNM
;
A
#
# COMPACT_ATOMS: atom_id res chain seq x y z
N MET A 1 0.30 12.01 10.11
CA MET A 1 1.45 11.20 10.59
C MET A 1 2.30 10.84 9.37
N LYS A 2 3.63 10.93 9.44
CA LYS A 2 4.49 10.72 8.26
C LYS A 2 4.85 9.26 8.00
N SER A 3 4.94 8.45 9.05
CA SER A 3 5.29 7.04 8.92
C SER A 3 4.35 6.19 9.76
N VAL A 4 3.87 5.08 9.18
CA VAL A 4 2.98 4.12 9.83
C VAL A 4 3.58 2.73 9.66
N ASN A 5 3.78 2.01 10.77
CA ASN A 5 4.23 0.63 10.75
C ASN A 5 3.27 -0.23 11.57
N VAL A 6 2.57 -1.12 10.87
CA VAL A 6 1.65 -2.11 11.44
C VAL A 6 1.98 -3.51 10.91
N ALA A 7 3.25 -3.74 10.60
CA ALA A 7 3.73 -5.04 10.14
C ALA A 7 3.54 -6.12 11.20
N ASN A 8 3.40 -7.38 10.77
CA ASN A 8 3.28 -8.56 11.64
C ASN A 8 2.08 -8.47 12.59
N ASN A 9 0.92 -8.07 12.06
CA ASN A 9 -0.34 -8.08 12.79
C ASN A 9 -1.29 -9.09 12.12
N LEU A 10 -2.56 -9.02 12.49
CA LEU A 10 -3.63 -9.82 11.90
C LEU A 10 -4.59 -8.94 11.10
N LEU A 11 -4.08 -7.85 10.51
CA LEU A 11 -4.92 -6.93 9.75
C LEU A 11 -5.51 -7.64 8.54
N SER A 12 -6.78 -7.36 8.34
CA SER A 12 -7.61 -7.78 7.21
C SER A 12 -8.53 -6.64 6.84
N GLU A 13 -9.30 -6.79 5.77
CA GLU A 13 -10.30 -5.80 5.35
C GLU A 13 -11.32 -5.51 6.47
N SER A 14 -11.61 -6.49 7.33
CA SER A 14 -12.54 -6.35 8.46
C SER A 14 -11.94 -5.64 9.67
N SER A 15 -10.64 -5.35 9.69
CA SER A 15 -9.98 -4.69 10.82
C SER A 15 -10.33 -3.21 10.92
N GLY A 16 -10.88 -2.60 9.87
CA GLY A 16 -11.21 -1.18 9.82
C GLY A 16 -9.98 -0.25 9.84
N PHE A 17 -8.78 -0.80 9.79
CA PHE A 17 -7.54 -0.03 9.75
C PHE A 17 -7.35 0.58 8.36
N SER A 18 -7.26 1.90 8.30
CA SER A 18 -7.00 2.63 7.06
C SER A 18 -6.12 3.85 7.31
N CYS A 19 -5.18 4.09 6.42
CA CYS A 19 -4.45 5.35 6.30
C CYS A 19 -4.66 6.00 4.93
N SER A 20 -5.66 5.53 4.19
CA SER A 20 -5.96 5.86 2.80
C SER A 20 -6.58 7.25 2.62
N ASP A 21 -6.14 8.27 3.37
CA ASP A 21 -6.47 9.70 3.16
C ASP A 21 -5.40 10.59 3.81
N ASN A 22 -4.22 10.02 4.10
CA ASN A 22 -3.17 10.73 4.78
C ASN A 22 -2.29 11.45 3.76
N ALA A 23 -2.60 12.72 3.51
CA ALA A 23 -1.91 13.60 2.57
C ALA A 23 -0.40 13.81 2.86
N VAL A 24 0.07 13.44 4.06
CA VAL A 24 1.48 13.62 4.47
C VAL A 24 2.20 12.32 4.77
N LEU A 25 1.58 11.16 4.53
CA LEU A 25 2.22 9.85 4.74
C LEU A 25 3.30 9.64 3.69
N THR A 26 4.53 9.38 4.15
CA THR A 26 5.70 9.09 3.31
C THR A 26 6.12 7.63 3.39
N ASP A 27 5.87 6.97 4.53
CA ASP A 27 6.27 5.57 4.76
C ASP A 27 5.10 4.77 5.32
N TRP A 28 4.78 3.67 4.67
CA TRP A 28 3.72 2.78 5.13
C TRP A 28 4.17 1.33 5.06
N ASN A 29 4.25 0.68 6.22
CA ASN A 29 4.56 -0.73 6.31
C ASN A 29 3.34 -1.50 6.86
N VAL A 30 2.74 -2.32 5.98
CA VAL A 30 1.65 -3.25 6.29
C VAL A 30 2.05 -4.70 6.04
N SER A 31 3.35 -4.98 5.93
CA SER A 31 3.86 -6.33 5.64
C SER A 31 3.43 -7.39 6.66
N ASN A 32 3.35 -8.64 6.22
CA ASN A 32 3.00 -9.80 7.04
C ASN A 32 1.67 -9.59 7.80
N ASN A 33 0.61 -9.31 7.04
CA ASN A 33 -0.78 -9.27 7.49
C ASN A 33 -1.62 -10.22 6.59
N ASN A 34 -2.95 -10.13 6.71
CA ASN A 34 -3.90 -10.92 5.92
C ASN A 34 -4.68 -10.05 4.91
N LEU A 35 -4.05 -8.99 4.38
CA LEU A 35 -4.67 -8.09 3.41
C LEU A 35 -4.71 -8.74 2.03
N LYS A 36 -5.89 -8.81 1.41
CA LYS A 36 -6.09 -9.22 0.02
C LYS A 36 -6.09 -8.03 -0.93
N TYR A 37 -6.44 -6.85 -0.42
CA TYR A 37 -6.56 -5.62 -1.20
C TYR A 37 -5.87 -4.47 -0.46
N VAL A 38 -5.16 -3.63 -1.22
CA VAL A 38 -4.60 -2.37 -0.73
C VAL A 38 -4.79 -1.26 -1.76
N TYR A 39 -4.96 -0.03 -1.28
CA TYR A 39 -5.31 1.13 -2.09
C TYR A 39 -4.36 2.29 -1.85
N LEU A 40 -3.79 2.84 -2.93
CA LEU A 40 -2.76 3.91 -2.90
C LEU A 40 -3.24 5.28 -3.38
N HIS A 41 -4.51 5.39 -3.81
CA HIS A 41 -5.03 6.54 -4.55
C HIS A 41 -5.11 7.86 -3.75
N SER A 42 -4.87 7.82 -2.44
CA SER A 42 -5.15 8.91 -1.51
C SER A 42 -3.97 9.24 -0.58
N THR A 43 -2.79 8.71 -0.90
CA THR A 43 -1.52 9.02 -0.22
C THR A 43 -0.51 9.60 -1.21
N PRO A 44 -0.71 10.84 -1.69
CA PRO A 44 0.06 11.42 -2.80
C PRO A 44 1.55 11.64 -2.47
N MET A 45 1.90 11.71 -1.19
CA MET A 45 3.29 11.89 -0.73
C MET A 45 3.98 10.56 -0.36
N LEU A 46 3.34 9.41 -0.62
CA LEU A 46 3.88 8.13 -0.20
C LEU A 46 5.11 7.78 -1.03
N GLU A 47 6.25 7.62 -0.36
CA GLU A 47 7.54 7.32 -0.99
C GLU A 47 7.90 5.84 -0.84
N ASN A 48 7.61 5.24 0.33
CA ASN A 48 8.00 3.88 0.66
C ASN A 48 6.78 3.07 1.11
N TYR A 49 6.46 2.02 0.34
CA TYR A 49 5.34 1.14 0.66
C TYR A 49 5.76 -0.32 0.72
N ASN A 50 5.56 -0.95 1.89
CA ASN A 50 5.81 -2.37 2.06
C ASN A 50 4.49 -3.11 2.33
N VAL A 51 4.10 -3.94 1.38
CA VAL A 51 2.91 -4.79 1.41
C VAL A 51 3.26 -6.28 1.38
N SER A 52 4.54 -6.61 1.49
CA SER A 52 5.04 -7.98 1.37
C SER A 52 4.42 -8.95 2.37
N GLY A 53 4.37 -10.24 2.01
CA GLY A 53 3.88 -11.29 2.90
C GLY A 53 2.38 -11.21 3.21
N ASN A 54 1.62 -10.45 2.41
CA ASN A 54 0.16 -10.43 2.43
C ASN A 54 -0.39 -11.31 1.28
N PRO A 55 -1.55 -11.95 1.43
CA PRO A 55 -2.21 -12.70 0.36
C PRO A 55 -2.87 -11.78 -0.68
N LEU A 56 -2.20 -10.68 -1.03
CA LEU A 56 -2.64 -9.63 -1.92
C LEU A 56 -2.89 -10.19 -3.32
N VAL A 57 -4.12 -10.07 -3.82
CA VAL A 57 -4.50 -10.47 -5.18
C VAL A 57 -4.61 -9.28 -6.12
N GLU A 58 -4.73 -8.07 -5.55
CA GLU A 58 -4.85 -6.84 -6.30
C GLU A 58 -4.24 -5.66 -5.52
N LEU A 59 -3.38 -4.89 -6.18
CA LEU A 59 -2.90 -3.59 -5.72
C LEU A 59 -3.53 -2.54 -6.63
N THR A 60 -4.66 -1.96 -6.21
CA THR A 60 -5.42 -1.06 -7.07
C THR A 60 -4.91 0.37 -6.95
N LEU A 61 -4.58 0.93 -8.09
CA LEU A 61 -4.28 2.34 -8.26
C LEU A 61 -5.46 2.98 -9.02
N PHE A 62 -6.11 4.00 -8.45
CA PHE A 62 -7.27 4.63 -9.09
C PHE A 62 -7.15 6.15 -9.03
N GLY A 63 -7.73 6.87 -10.01
CA GLY A 63 -7.61 8.33 -10.12
C GLY A 63 -6.34 8.79 -10.85
N ALA A 64 -6.13 10.11 -10.95
CA ALA A 64 -4.93 10.70 -11.56
C ALA A 64 -3.91 11.08 -10.47
N GLY A 65 -2.62 10.88 -10.73
CA GLY A 65 -1.53 11.32 -9.83
C GLY A 65 -1.27 10.44 -8.60
N TYR A 66 -1.82 9.22 -8.56
CA TYR A 66 -1.50 8.24 -7.52
C TYR A 66 -0.04 7.81 -7.60
N GLY A 67 0.59 7.52 -6.47
CA GLY A 67 1.94 6.93 -6.46
C GLY A 67 3.04 7.79 -7.09
N THR A 68 2.80 9.06 -7.43
CA THR A 68 3.77 9.98 -8.08
C THR A 68 5.02 10.26 -7.25
N ALA A 69 4.97 10.05 -5.94
CA ALA A 69 6.11 10.17 -5.04
C ALA A 69 6.79 8.82 -4.74
N LEU A 70 6.27 7.70 -5.25
CA LEU A 70 6.66 6.35 -4.84
C LEU A 70 8.07 6.02 -5.36
N LYS A 71 9.00 5.85 -4.42
CA LYS A 71 10.40 5.49 -4.67
C LYS A 71 10.62 3.99 -4.51
N THR A 72 9.94 3.38 -3.53
CA THR A 72 10.06 1.96 -3.24
C THR A 72 8.70 1.31 -3.01
N LEU A 73 8.51 0.15 -3.64
CA LEU A 73 7.37 -0.74 -3.44
C LEU A 73 7.91 -2.16 -3.21
N ASP A 74 7.69 -2.69 -2.01
CA ASP A 74 7.93 -4.11 -1.71
C ASP A 74 6.61 -4.86 -1.72
N ALA A 75 6.36 -5.57 -2.82
CA ALA A 75 5.21 -6.46 -3.01
C ALA A 75 5.64 -7.94 -3.09
N SER A 76 6.78 -8.29 -2.51
CA SER A 76 7.28 -9.66 -2.48
C SER A 76 6.37 -10.58 -1.66
N ASN A 77 6.34 -11.87 -2.00
CA ASN A 77 5.52 -12.88 -1.30
C ASN A 77 4.03 -12.50 -1.23
N THR A 78 3.51 -11.93 -2.32
CA THR A 78 2.08 -11.69 -2.53
C THR A 78 1.51 -12.65 -3.57
N ALA A 79 0.19 -12.64 -3.77
CA ALA A 79 -0.51 -13.44 -4.77
C ALA A 79 -0.88 -12.61 -6.02
N LEU A 80 -0.20 -11.47 -6.25
CA LEU A 80 -0.46 -10.57 -7.38
C LEU A 80 -0.16 -11.29 -8.69
N SER A 81 -1.12 -11.26 -9.62
CA SER A 81 -0.96 -11.79 -10.99
C SER A 81 -0.55 -10.71 -11.99
N SER A 82 -0.79 -9.44 -11.65
CA SER A 82 -0.38 -8.26 -12.41
C SER A 82 -0.06 -7.11 -11.44
N LEU A 83 0.74 -6.17 -11.92
CA LEU A 83 1.09 -4.94 -11.20
C LEU A 83 1.06 -3.78 -12.19
N ASP A 84 0.14 -2.84 -11.99
CA ASP A 84 0.12 -1.56 -12.70
C ASP A 84 0.86 -0.54 -11.84
N ILE A 85 1.83 0.17 -12.42
CA ILE A 85 2.57 1.28 -11.81
C ILE A 85 2.59 2.52 -12.71
N SER A 86 1.72 2.57 -13.72
CA SER A 86 1.74 3.59 -14.76
C SER A 86 1.48 5.01 -14.26
N GLY A 87 0.83 5.18 -13.10
CA GLY A 87 0.68 6.49 -12.47
C GLY A 87 1.88 6.99 -11.65
N ASN A 88 2.95 6.21 -11.47
CA ASN A 88 4.20 6.66 -10.87
C ASN A 88 5.11 7.41 -11.89
N MET A 89 4.50 8.21 -12.78
CA MET A 89 5.16 8.97 -13.85
C MET A 89 4.96 10.47 -13.68
#